data_AF-A0A7L2NWH7-F1
#
_entry.id   AF-A0A7L2NWH7-F1
#
_cell.length_a   1.000
_cell.length_b   1.000
_cell.length_c   1.000
_cell.angle_alpha   90.00
_cell.angle_beta   90.00
_cell.angle_gamma   90.00
#
_symmetry.space_group_name_H-M   'P 1'
#
loop_
_entity.id
_entity.type
_entity.pdbx_description
1 polymer ?
#
loop_
_entity_poly.entity_id
_entity_poly.type
_entity_poly.pdbx_seq_one_letter_code
_entity_poly.pdbx_strand_id
1 'polypeptide(L)'
;MRPWTGSWRWIMLILFAWGTLLFYIGGHLVRDSEHPDHSSRELSKILAKLERLKQQNEDLRRMAESLRIPDGPIDQGPAAGRVHALEEQLLKAKEQIENYKKRTGDVEGLGKDHEILRRRIENGAKELWFFLQSELKKLKNLEGSELQTRIDEFLSDLGHQERSIMTDLYYLSQTDGAGDWREKEAKDLTDLVQRRITYLQNPKDCSKAKKLVCNINKGCGYGCQLHHVVYCFMIAYGTQRTLILESQNWRYATGGWETVFRPVSETCTDRAGSTTGHWSGEANDKDVQVVELPIVDSLHPRPPYLPLAVPEDLADRLIRVHGDPAVWWVSQFVKYLIRPQPWLEKEIEEATRKLGFKHPVIGVHVRRTDKVGTEAAFHPIEEYMVHVEERFELLARRMHVDKKRVYLATDDPSLLQEAKSK
;
A
#
# COMPACT_ATOMS: atom_id res chain seq x y z
N MET A 1 -26.32 81.36 -30.27
CA MET A 1 -26.76 80.67 -29.04
C MET A 1 -26.78 79.16 -29.26
N ARG A 2 -25.93 78.42 -28.56
CA ARG A 2 -26.23 77.20 -27.79
C ARG A 2 -24.90 76.64 -27.25
N PRO A 3 -24.69 76.60 -25.92
CA PRO A 3 -23.41 76.21 -25.36
C PRO A 3 -23.27 74.69 -25.35
N TRP A 4 -22.09 74.22 -25.76
CA TRP A 4 -21.69 72.82 -25.82
C TRP A 4 -21.41 72.31 -24.39
N THR A 5 -22.48 72.02 -23.65
CA THR A 5 -22.46 71.61 -22.22
C THR A 5 -22.44 70.10 -22.00
N GLY A 6 -22.26 69.31 -23.06
CA GLY A 6 -22.31 67.84 -23.00
C GLY A 6 -20.98 67.13 -22.73
N SER A 7 -19.83 67.75 -23.01
CA SER A 7 -18.54 67.04 -23.03
C SER A 7 -17.86 66.96 -21.66
N TRP A 8 -18.01 67.98 -20.80
CA TRP A 8 -17.29 68.06 -19.53
C TRP A 8 -17.76 67.03 -18.49
N ARG A 9 -19.04 66.63 -18.53
CA ARG A 9 -19.59 65.60 -17.64
C ARG A 9 -18.96 64.22 -17.85
N TRP A 10 -18.69 63.87 -19.11
CA TRP A 10 -18.04 62.60 -19.45
C TRP A 10 -16.56 62.58 -19.08
N ILE A 11 -15.87 63.71 -19.26
CA ILE A 11 -14.47 63.85 -18.84
C ILE A 11 -14.33 63.72 -17.32
N MET A 12 -15.23 64.35 -16.55
CA MET A 12 -15.23 64.23 -15.08
C MET A 12 -15.52 62.80 -14.61
N LEU A 13 -16.43 62.07 -15.28
CA LEU A 13 -16.71 60.67 -14.95
C LEU A 13 -15.51 59.76 -15.24
N ILE A 14 -14.79 59.97 -16.34
CA ILE A 14 -13.59 59.19 -16.69
C ILE A 14 -12.46 59.50 -15.70
N LEU A 15 -12.26 60.76 -15.34
CA LEU A 15 -11.26 61.14 -14.34
C LEU A 15 -11.58 60.58 -12.95
N PHE A 16 -12.86 60.53 -12.56
CA PHE A 16 -13.27 59.94 -11.29
C PHE A 16 -13.05 58.42 -11.29
N ALA A 17 -13.38 57.74 -12.39
CA ALA A 17 -13.13 56.30 -12.55
C ALA A 17 -11.62 55.96 -12.56
N TRP A 18 -10.80 56.81 -13.17
CA TRP A 18 -9.34 56.67 -13.13
C TRP A 18 -8.76 56.95 -11.74
N GLY A 19 -9.30 57.95 -11.03
CA GLY A 19 -8.91 58.26 -9.66
C GLY A 19 -9.22 57.13 -8.68
N THR A 20 -10.39 56.49 -8.79
CA THR A 20 -10.74 55.34 -7.94
C THR A 20 -9.90 54.11 -8.28
N LEU A 21 -9.54 53.89 -9.55
CA LEU A 21 -8.64 52.81 -9.96
C LEU A 21 -7.22 53.02 -9.40
N LEU A 22 -6.69 54.24 -9.49
CA LEU A 22 -5.36 54.57 -8.93
C LEU A 22 -5.35 54.48 -7.41
N PHE A 23 -6.45 54.86 -6.73
CA PHE A 23 -6.58 54.71 -5.28
C PHE A 23 -6.72 53.24 -4.87
N TYR A 24 -7.40 52.42 -5.66
CA TYR A 24 -7.52 50.98 -5.42
C TYR A 24 -6.17 50.26 -5.60
N ILE A 25 -5.43 50.57 -6.67
CA ILE A 25 -4.09 50.00 -6.93
C ILE A 25 -3.07 50.52 -5.90
N GLY A 26 -3.09 51.82 -5.59
CA GLY A 26 -2.21 52.44 -4.58
C GLY A 26 -2.52 51.94 -3.16
N GLY A 27 -3.79 51.74 -2.82
CA GLY A 27 -4.23 51.19 -1.54
C GLY A 27 -3.84 49.73 -1.35
N HIS A 28 -3.79 48.93 -2.42
CA HIS A 28 -3.31 47.56 -2.36
C HIS A 28 -1.77 47.49 -2.23
N LEU A 29 -1.04 48.39 -2.90
CA LEU A 29 0.43 48.48 -2.83
C LEU A 29 0.95 49.02 -1.48
N VAL A 30 0.21 49.90 -0.81
CA VAL A 30 0.56 50.42 0.52
C VAL A 30 0.14 49.45 1.64
N ARG A 31 -0.84 48.59 1.40
CA ARG A 31 -1.28 47.58 2.38
C ARG A 31 -0.45 46.30 2.34
N ASP A 32 0.28 46.03 1.25
CA ASP A 32 1.28 44.96 1.14
C ASP A 32 2.70 45.36 1.62
N SER A 33 2.95 46.64 1.95
CA SER A 33 4.27 47.12 2.38
C SER A 33 4.46 47.20 3.92
N GLU A 34 3.46 46.80 4.71
CA GLU A 34 3.49 46.80 6.18
C GLU A 34 3.91 45.45 6.81
N HIS A 35 4.73 44.63 6.16
CA HIS A 35 5.38 43.46 6.81
C HIS A 35 6.88 43.34 6.51
N PRO A 36 7.77 44.14 7.13
CA PRO A 36 9.21 43.90 7.09
C PRO A 36 9.74 42.94 8.17
N ASP A 37 8.91 42.48 9.12
CA ASP A 37 9.40 41.82 10.35
C ASP A 37 9.47 40.29 10.33
N HIS A 38 9.01 39.62 9.26
CA HIS A 38 9.03 38.14 9.22
C HIS A 38 10.40 37.58 8.84
N SER A 39 11.14 38.24 7.93
CA SER A 39 12.44 37.74 7.45
C SER A 39 13.56 37.88 8.48
N SER A 40 13.57 38.96 9.27
CA SER A 40 14.57 39.20 10.32
C SER A 40 14.40 38.25 11.51
N ARG A 41 13.16 37.92 11.87
CA ARG A 41 12.82 36.91 12.88
C ARG A 41 13.14 35.49 12.43
N GLU A 42 12.91 35.16 11.16
CA GLU A 42 13.33 33.89 10.57
C GLU A 42 14.87 33.77 10.55
N LEU A 43 15.58 34.82 10.13
CA LEU A 43 17.05 34.82 10.06
C LEU A 43 17.69 34.69 11.44
N SER A 44 17.16 35.41 12.45
CA SER A 44 17.64 35.31 13.84
C SER A 44 17.35 33.95 14.46
N LYS A 45 16.21 33.31 14.13
CA LYS A 45 15.93 31.92 14.50
C LYS A 45 16.89 30.94 13.83
N ILE A 46 17.23 31.16 12.55
CA ILE A 46 18.17 30.33 11.81
C ILE A 46 19.60 30.48 12.37
N LEU A 47 20.03 31.70 12.66
CA LEU A 47 21.33 31.98 13.28
C LEU A 47 21.43 31.35 14.67
N ALA A 48 20.40 31.47 15.50
CA ALA A 48 20.35 30.82 16.81
C ALA A 48 20.39 29.28 16.70
N LYS A 49 19.74 28.70 15.69
CA LYS A 49 19.84 27.25 15.41
C LYS A 49 21.24 26.85 14.92
N LEU A 50 21.88 27.65 14.08
CA LEU A 50 23.24 27.41 13.58
C LEU A 50 24.27 27.47 14.72
N GLU A 51 24.14 28.42 15.62
CA GLU A 51 25.01 28.58 16.78
C GLU A 51 24.84 27.40 17.76
N ARG A 52 23.59 26.97 17.98
CA ARG A 52 23.28 25.77 18.76
C ARG A 52 23.85 24.50 18.12
N LEU A 53 23.79 24.36 16.80
CA LEU A 53 24.38 23.22 16.08
C LEU A 53 25.91 23.24 16.14
N LYS A 54 26.53 24.42 16.04
CA LYS A 54 27.98 24.58 16.19
C LYS A 54 28.43 24.17 17.60
N GLN A 55 27.69 24.59 18.62
CA GLN A 55 27.95 24.23 20.01
C GLN A 55 27.81 22.72 20.24
N GLN A 56 26.77 22.10 19.65
CA GLN A 56 26.60 20.65 19.69
C GLN A 56 27.74 19.89 19.01
N ASN A 57 28.28 20.43 17.91
CA ASN A 57 29.41 19.82 17.20
C ASN A 57 30.72 19.94 18.01
N GLU A 58 30.93 21.06 18.69
CA GLU A 58 32.07 21.25 19.61
C GLU A 58 31.96 20.33 20.83
N ASP A 59 30.77 20.15 21.40
CA ASP A 59 30.56 19.22 22.53
C ASP A 59 30.74 17.75 22.11
N LEU A 60 30.30 17.37 20.90
CA LEU A 60 30.58 16.04 20.34
C LEU A 60 32.07 15.82 20.10
N ARG A 61 32.80 16.82 19.62
CA ARG A 61 34.27 16.74 19.49
C ARG A 61 34.94 16.60 20.85
N ARG A 62 34.51 17.34 21.87
CA ARG A 62 35.01 17.20 23.24
C ARG A 62 34.72 15.82 23.84
N MET A 63 33.54 15.26 23.56
CA MET A 63 33.21 13.89 23.94
C MET A 63 34.05 12.85 23.18
N ALA A 64 34.36 13.08 21.90
CA ALA A 64 35.25 12.22 21.14
C ALA A 64 36.70 12.30 21.65
N GLU A 65 37.15 13.48 22.08
CA GLU A 65 38.46 13.68 22.69
C GLU A 65 38.55 13.08 24.11
N SER A 66 37.47 13.11 24.90
CA SER A 66 37.44 12.47 26.22
C SER A 66 37.38 10.94 26.15
N LEU A 67 36.96 10.38 25.01
CA LEU A 67 37.02 8.95 24.69
C LEU A 67 38.37 8.51 24.10
N ARG A 68 39.31 9.44 23.90
CA ARG A 68 40.65 9.10 23.40
C ARG A 68 41.45 8.44 24.53
N ILE A 69 41.59 7.12 24.42
CA ILE A 69 42.39 6.29 25.33
C ILE A 69 43.83 6.84 25.36
N PRO A 70 44.44 7.10 26.53
CA PRO A 70 45.85 7.45 26.60
C PRO A 70 46.69 6.24 26.18
N ASP A 71 47.50 6.38 25.12
CA ASP A 71 48.56 5.43 24.79
C ASP A 71 49.69 5.59 25.82
N GLY A 72 49.51 4.95 26.98
CA GLY A 72 50.49 4.86 28.06
C GLY A 72 50.83 3.40 28.37
N PRO A 73 52.05 3.10 28.83
CA PRO A 73 52.57 1.73 28.85
C PRO A 73 51.79 0.83 29.82
N ILE A 74 51.58 -0.41 29.36
CA ILE A 74 50.81 -1.45 30.02
C ILE A 74 51.54 -1.87 31.31
N ASP A 75 51.00 -1.49 32.46
CA ASP A 75 51.41 -2.06 33.75
C ASP A 75 50.30 -2.92 34.38
N GLN A 76 50.73 -4.02 35.00
CA GLN A 76 49.94 -5.20 35.35
C GLN A 76 49.06 -4.96 36.60
N GLY A 77 47.74 -4.98 36.42
CA GLY A 77 46.74 -4.95 37.50
C GLY A 77 45.43 -5.63 37.06
N PRO A 78 44.59 -6.12 37.98
CA PRO A 78 43.62 -7.19 37.72
C PRO A 78 42.56 -6.78 36.70
N ALA A 79 42.56 -7.46 35.55
CA ALA A 79 41.73 -7.17 34.37
C ALA A 79 40.22 -7.13 34.65
N ALA A 80 39.74 -7.81 35.69
CA ALA A 80 38.32 -7.92 36.02
C ALA A 80 37.67 -6.57 36.37
N GLY A 81 38.37 -5.67 37.07
CA GLY A 81 37.83 -4.37 37.46
C GLY A 81 37.64 -3.41 36.28
N ARG A 82 38.52 -3.48 35.27
CA ARG A 82 38.42 -2.65 34.06
C ARG A 82 37.30 -3.12 33.13
N VAL A 83 37.10 -4.43 33.01
CA VAL A 83 36.02 -4.99 32.18
C VAL A 83 34.65 -4.60 32.75
N HIS A 84 34.47 -4.69 34.07
CA HIS A 84 33.20 -4.32 34.70
C HIS A 84 32.89 -2.81 34.58
N ALA A 85 33.92 -1.96 34.65
CA ALA A 85 33.77 -0.52 34.42
C ALA A 85 33.43 -0.19 32.96
N LEU A 86 34.02 -0.91 31.99
CA LEU A 86 33.73 -0.78 30.56
C LEU A 86 32.31 -1.27 30.22
N GLU A 87 31.84 -2.34 30.84
CA GLU A 87 30.47 -2.83 30.67
C GLU A 87 29.44 -1.83 31.19
N GLU A 88 29.69 -1.23 32.37
CA GLU A 88 28.80 -0.21 32.93
C GLU A 88 28.79 1.07 32.07
N GLN A 89 29.94 1.46 31.52
CA GLN A 89 30.04 2.58 30.57
C GLN A 89 29.31 2.27 29.25
N LEU A 90 29.39 1.04 28.75
CA LEU A 90 28.67 0.60 27.54
C LEU A 90 27.15 0.61 27.76
N LEU A 91 26.68 0.20 28.95
CA LEU A 91 25.26 0.19 29.28
C LEU A 91 24.71 1.63 29.35
N LYS A 92 25.42 2.54 30.04
CA LYS A 92 25.07 3.96 30.09
C LYS A 92 25.10 4.61 28.72
N ALA A 93 26.08 4.26 27.87
CA ALA A 93 26.15 4.74 26.49
C ALA A 93 24.97 4.24 25.65
N LYS A 94 24.57 2.97 25.77
CA LYS A 94 23.38 2.43 25.09
C LYS A 94 22.09 3.14 25.53
N GLU A 95 21.94 3.39 26.83
CA GLU A 95 20.78 4.08 27.39
C GLU A 95 20.73 5.55 26.97
N GLN A 96 21.90 6.21 26.89
CA GLN A 96 22.03 7.56 26.34
C GLN A 96 21.75 7.62 24.84
N ILE A 97 22.16 6.61 24.06
CA ILE A 97 21.83 6.48 22.62
C ILE A 97 20.34 6.21 22.42
N GLU A 98 19.70 5.39 23.25
CA GLU A 98 18.25 5.18 23.20
C GLU A 98 17.48 6.45 23.59
N ASN A 99 17.94 7.18 24.61
CA ASN A 99 17.36 8.48 24.96
C ASN A 99 17.62 9.53 23.88
N TYR A 100 18.76 9.49 23.19
CA TYR A 100 19.01 10.33 22.02
C TYR A 100 18.09 9.95 20.86
N LYS A 101 17.91 8.65 20.57
CA LYS A 101 16.95 8.15 19.56
C LYS A 101 15.52 8.57 19.88
N LYS A 102 15.10 8.50 21.15
CA LYS A 102 13.81 9.02 21.62
C LYS A 102 13.70 10.53 21.46
N ARG A 103 14.77 11.29 21.71
CA ARG A 103 14.82 12.75 21.51
C ARG A 103 14.94 13.17 20.04
N THR A 104 15.51 12.34 19.16
CA THR A 104 15.60 12.60 17.71
C THR A 104 14.38 12.11 16.94
N GLY A 105 13.51 11.30 17.57
CA GLY A 105 12.16 11.03 17.06
C GLY A 105 11.28 12.29 16.98
N ASP A 106 11.67 13.35 17.70
CA ASP A 106 11.01 14.65 17.77
C ASP A 106 11.87 15.81 17.20
N VAL A 107 12.62 15.59 16.10
CA VAL A 107 13.08 16.75 15.32
C VAL A 107 11.91 17.21 14.44
N GLU A 108 11.10 18.13 14.98
CA GLU A 108 10.02 18.89 14.34
C GLU A 108 10.50 19.58 13.04
N GLY A 109 10.55 18.83 11.96
CA GLY A 109 10.85 19.34 10.63
C GLY A 109 10.44 18.35 9.56
N LEU A 110 9.99 18.86 8.42
CA LEU A 110 9.76 18.03 7.25
C LEU A 110 11.09 17.43 6.78
N GLY A 111 11.09 16.13 6.49
CA GLY A 111 12.26 15.42 5.99
C GLY A 111 12.80 16.07 4.72
N LYS A 112 14.12 16.24 4.65
CA LYS A 112 14.78 16.90 3.51
C LYS A 112 14.45 16.18 2.21
N ASP A 113 14.57 14.86 2.20
CA ASP A 113 14.37 14.05 1.00
C ASP A 113 12.89 13.98 0.61
N HIS A 114 11.98 13.90 1.58
CA HIS A 114 10.54 14.11 1.35
C HIS A 114 10.27 15.41 0.60
N GLU A 115 10.78 16.54 1.10
CA GLU A 115 10.51 17.85 0.49
C GLU A 115 11.18 18.03 -0.88
N ILE A 116 12.36 17.42 -1.11
CA ILE A 116 13.00 17.41 -2.43
C ILE A 116 12.16 16.60 -3.42
N LEU A 117 11.74 15.39 -3.05
CA LEU A 117 10.95 14.51 -3.91
C LEU A 117 9.59 15.12 -4.21
N ARG A 118 8.91 15.68 -3.20
CA ARG A 118 7.62 16.36 -3.37
C ARG A 118 7.71 17.49 -4.41
N ARG A 119 8.73 18.36 -4.31
CA ARG A 119 8.95 19.45 -5.28
C ARG A 119 9.38 18.93 -6.66
N ARG A 120 10.17 17.86 -6.72
CA ARG A 120 10.58 17.25 -7.99
C ARG A 120 9.39 16.65 -8.74
N ILE A 121 8.48 15.96 -8.04
CA ILE A 121 7.22 15.45 -8.62
C ILE A 121 6.37 16.62 -9.14
N GLU A 122 6.22 17.67 -8.34
CA GLU A 122 5.46 18.86 -8.74
C GLU A 122 6.05 19.53 -9.99
N ASN A 123 7.38 19.70 -10.04
CA ASN A 123 8.05 20.24 -11.22
C ASN A 123 7.97 19.28 -12.42
N GLY A 124 8.15 17.97 -12.22
CA GLY A 124 8.02 16.95 -13.27
C GLY A 124 6.64 16.96 -13.93
N ALA A 125 5.58 17.16 -13.15
CA ALA A 125 4.22 17.34 -13.66
C ALA A 125 4.05 18.65 -14.45
N LYS A 126 4.68 19.76 -14.02
CA LYS A 126 4.68 21.03 -14.76
C LYS A 126 5.42 20.90 -16.10
N GLU A 127 6.60 20.28 -16.11
CA GLU A 127 7.38 20.05 -17.33
C GLU A 127 6.63 19.12 -18.30
N LEU A 128 6.00 18.06 -17.78
CA LEU A 128 5.13 17.19 -18.58
C LEU A 128 3.99 17.99 -19.22
N TRP A 129 3.36 18.89 -18.47
CA TRP A 129 2.30 19.75 -19.02
C TRP A 129 2.82 20.71 -20.10
N PHE A 130 3.97 21.35 -19.91
CA PHE A 130 4.59 22.20 -20.93
C PHE A 130 4.93 21.41 -22.19
N PHE A 131 5.47 20.19 -22.03
CA PHE A 131 5.78 19.29 -23.12
C PHE A 131 4.53 18.90 -23.91
N LEU A 132 3.49 18.44 -23.22
CA LEU A 132 2.18 18.10 -23.82
C LEU A 132 1.62 19.26 -24.65
N GLN A 133 1.60 20.47 -24.08
CA GLN A 133 1.08 21.65 -24.78
C GLN A 133 1.90 22.00 -26.02
N SER A 134 3.23 21.88 -25.97
CA SER A 134 4.13 22.15 -27.08
C SER A 134 3.94 21.14 -28.21
N GLU A 135 4.04 19.85 -27.91
CA GLU A 135 3.98 18.79 -28.92
C GLU A 135 2.61 18.67 -29.57
N LEU A 136 1.52 18.76 -28.79
CA LEU A 136 0.17 18.75 -29.35
C LEU A 136 -0.09 19.93 -30.32
N LYS A 137 0.54 21.09 -30.11
CA LYS A 137 0.46 22.22 -31.06
C LYS A 137 1.24 21.93 -32.35
N LYS A 138 2.39 21.27 -32.26
CA LYS A 138 3.19 20.88 -33.44
C LYS A 138 2.48 19.81 -34.28
N LEU A 139 1.90 18.81 -33.61
CA LEU A 139 1.18 17.70 -34.25
C LEU A 139 0.01 18.17 -35.13
N LYS A 140 -0.67 19.26 -34.76
CA LYS A 140 -1.78 19.83 -35.56
C LYS A 140 -1.39 20.24 -36.98
N ASN A 141 -0.11 20.48 -37.24
CA ASN A 141 0.39 20.97 -38.52
C ASN A 141 1.00 19.85 -39.39
N LEU A 142 0.96 18.60 -38.91
CA LEU A 142 1.53 17.45 -39.59
C LEU A 142 0.42 16.57 -40.16
N GLU A 143 0.70 15.89 -41.26
CA GLU A 143 -0.21 14.95 -41.90
C GLU A 143 0.53 13.68 -42.37
N GLY A 144 -0.23 12.64 -42.71
CA GLY A 144 0.31 11.42 -43.30
C GLY A 144 1.32 10.68 -42.40
N SER A 145 2.39 10.17 -43.01
CA SER A 145 3.41 9.35 -42.32
C SER A 145 4.28 10.14 -41.34
N GLU A 146 4.50 11.44 -41.59
CA GLU A 146 5.24 12.33 -40.70
C GLU A 146 4.50 12.50 -39.37
N LEU A 147 3.18 12.67 -39.43
CA LEU A 147 2.34 12.73 -38.24
C LEU A 147 2.43 11.44 -37.41
N GLN A 148 2.34 10.27 -38.05
CA GLN A 148 2.40 8.98 -37.35
C GLN A 148 3.75 8.79 -36.63
N THR A 149 4.85 9.04 -37.34
CA THR A 149 6.21 8.96 -36.75
C THR A 149 6.33 9.89 -35.55
N ARG A 150 5.80 11.12 -35.65
CA ARG A 150 5.86 12.09 -34.56
C ARG A 150 4.99 11.71 -33.36
N ILE A 151 3.86 11.05 -33.59
CA ILE A 151 3.00 10.52 -32.52
C ILE A 151 3.73 9.40 -31.77
N ASP A 152 4.39 8.49 -32.48
CA ASP A 152 5.12 7.37 -31.87
C ASP A 152 6.29 7.87 -31.00
N GLU A 153 7.08 8.82 -31.51
CA GLU A 153 8.14 9.50 -30.74
C GLU A 153 7.57 10.17 -29.49
N PHE A 154 6.47 10.91 -29.66
CA PHE A 154 5.82 11.62 -28.57
C PHE A 154 5.32 10.68 -27.47
N LEU A 155 4.69 9.56 -27.82
CA LEU A 155 4.23 8.56 -26.86
C LEU A 155 5.40 7.92 -26.10
N SER A 156 6.51 7.64 -26.79
CA SER A 156 7.73 7.12 -26.17
C SER A 156 8.29 8.09 -25.12
N ASP A 157 8.45 9.37 -25.49
CA ASP A 157 8.93 10.43 -24.60
C ASP A 157 8.01 10.63 -23.40
N LEU A 158 6.69 10.62 -23.62
CA LEU A 158 5.70 10.71 -22.55
C LEU A 158 5.80 9.55 -21.57
N GLY A 159 5.99 8.32 -22.07
CA GLY A 159 6.18 7.15 -21.22
C GLY A 159 7.41 7.31 -20.32
N HIS A 160 8.54 7.75 -20.87
CA HIS A 160 9.74 7.98 -20.06
C HIS A 160 9.54 9.06 -18.99
N GLN A 161 8.84 10.15 -19.33
CA GLN A 161 8.56 11.23 -18.39
C GLN A 161 7.59 10.78 -17.29
N GLU A 162 6.51 10.08 -17.64
CA GLU A 162 5.55 9.50 -16.68
C GLU A 162 6.26 8.57 -15.70
N ARG A 163 7.07 7.62 -16.22
CA ARG A 163 7.78 6.65 -15.38
C ARG A 163 8.80 7.31 -14.45
N SER A 164 9.36 8.47 -14.83
CA SER A 164 10.23 9.26 -13.96
C SER A 164 9.47 9.79 -12.74
N ILE A 165 8.27 10.36 -12.96
CA ILE A 165 7.38 10.87 -11.90
C ILE A 165 6.94 9.73 -10.99
N MET A 166 6.55 8.59 -11.57
CA MET A 166 6.15 7.40 -10.80
C MET A 166 7.30 6.81 -9.98
N THR A 167 8.54 6.91 -10.48
CA THR A 167 9.73 6.49 -9.72
C THR A 167 9.96 7.42 -8.51
N ASP A 168 9.84 8.73 -8.69
CA ASP A 168 9.96 9.69 -7.59
C ASP A 168 8.83 9.53 -6.56
N LEU A 169 7.59 9.25 -7.00
CA LEU A 169 6.47 8.90 -6.10
C LEU A 169 6.75 7.64 -5.30
N TYR A 170 7.37 6.62 -5.90
CA TYR A 170 7.82 5.45 -5.17
C TYR A 170 8.84 5.83 -4.10
N TYR A 171 9.89 6.60 -4.42
CA TYR A 171 10.86 7.02 -3.42
C TYR A 171 10.24 7.86 -2.31
N LEU A 172 9.28 8.73 -2.63
CA LEU A 172 8.52 9.51 -1.66
C LEU A 172 7.74 8.59 -0.69
N SER A 173 7.24 7.45 -1.17
CA SER A 173 6.58 6.47 -0.32
C SER A 173 7.52 5.75 0.67
N GLN A 174 8.84 5.79 0.44
CA GLN A 174 9.82 5.05 1.25
C GLN A 174 10.66 5.94 2.16
N THR A 175 10.90 7.20 1.77
CA THR A 175 11.79 8.14 2.45
C THR A 175 11.41 8.39 3.91
N ASP A 176 12.38 8.89 4.68
CA ASP A 176 12.18 9.37 6.05
C ASP A 176 11.53 8.32 6.99
N GLY A 177 11.85 7.04 6.77
CA GLY A 177 11.35 5.91 7.59
C GLY A 177 9.92 5.49 7.28
N ALA A 178 9.26 6.07 6.27
CA ALA A 178 7.88 5.73 5.91
C ALA A 178 7.73 4.28 5.42
N GLY A 179 8.75 3.75 4.74
CA GLY A 179 8.81 2.34 4.32
C GLY A 179 8.77 1.38 5.52
N ASP A 180 9.74 1.51 6.42
CA ASP A 180 9.88 0.67 7.61
C ASP A 180 8.63 0.75 8.52
N TRP A 181 8.09 1.96 8.72
CA TRP A 181 6.87 2.15 9.50
C TRP A 181 5.68 1.42 8.87
N ARG A 182 5.49 1.53 7.55
CA ARG A 182 4.38 0.90 6.83
C ARG A 182 4.46 -0.63 6.89
N GLU A 183 5.65 -1.19 6.72
CA GLU A 183 5.85 -2.65 6.83
C GLU A 183 5.51 -3.14 8.23
N LYS A 184 6.00 -2.46 9.27
CA LYS A 184 5.72 -2.79 10.66
C LYS A 184 4.21 -2.74 10.96
N GLU A 185 3.54 -1.64 10.62
CA GLU A 185 2.11 -1.50 10.91
C GLU A 185 1.25 -2.50 10.12
N ALA A 186 1.59 -2.78 8.86
CA ALA A 186 0.91 -3.80 8.06
C ALA A 186 1.04 -5.22 8.67
N LYS A 187 2.23 -5.53 9.19
CA LYS A 187 2.49 -6.79 9.90
C LYS A 187 1.71 -6.85 11.20
N ASP A 188 1.76 -5.80 12.03
CA ASP A 188 1.06 -5.73 13.31
C ASP A 188 -0.47 -5.86 13.13
N LEU A 189 -1.05 -5.28 12.07
CA LEU A 189 -2.46 -5.43 11.71
C LEU A 189 -2.81 -6.86 11.29
N THR A 190 -1.96 -7.50 10.48
CA THR A 190 -2.15 -8.89 10.06
C THR A 190 -2.06 -9.81 11.29
N ASP A 191 -1.05 -9.65 12.14
CA ASP A 191 -0.87 -10.46 13.36
C ASP A 191 -2.02 -10.26 14.35
N LEU A 192 -2.59 -9.05 14.44
CA LEU A 192 -3.81 -8.80 15.21
C LEU A 192 -5.01 -9.59 14.66
N VAL A 193 -5.30 -9.48 13.36
CA VAL A 193 -6.47 -10.13 12.76
C VAL A 193 -6.32 -11.65 12.77
N GLN A 194 -5.15 -12.18 12.41
CA GLN A 194 -4.88 -13.62 12.44
C GLN A 194 -5.04 -14.19 13.86
N ARG A 195 -4.64 -13.45 14.91
CA ARG A 195 -4.90 -13.84 16.31
C ARG A 195 -6.39 -13.86 16.63
N ARG A 196 -7.16 -12.85 16.21
CA ARG A 196 -8.62 -12.80 16.42
C ARG A 196 -9.32 -13.98 15.72
N ILE A 197 -8.96 -14.27 14.47
CA ILE A 197 -9.49 -15.40 13.71
C ILE A 197 -9.13 -16.72 14.40
N THR A 198 -7.86 -16.90 14.78
CA THR A 198 -7.40 -18.13 15.47
C THR A 198 -8.14 -18.32 16.79
N TYR A 199 -8.33 -17.26 17.57
CA TYR A 199 -9.11 -17.31 18.80
C TYR A 199 -10.56 -17.76 18.57
N LEU A 200 -11.24 -17.16 17.59
CA LEU A 200 -12.61 -17.52 17.22
C LEU A 200 -12.73 -18.97 16.76
N GLN A 201 -11.76 -19.43 15.96
CA GLN A 201 -11.79 -20.76 15.39
C GLN A 201 -11.48 -21.86 16.40
N ASN A 202 -10.84 -21.56 17.53
CA ASN A 202 -10.36 -22.58 18.47
C ASN A 202 -11.00 -22.41 19.86
N PRO A 203 -12.32 -22.64 20.01
CA PRO A 203 -12.97 -22.61 21.31
C PRO A 203 -12.44 -23.72 22.21
N LYS A 204 -12.46 -23.49 23.53
CA LYS A 204 -12.04 -24.48 24.54
C LYS A 204 -12.96 -25.70 24.61
N ASP A 205 -14.27 -25.49 24.41
CA ASP A 205 -15.30 -26.54 24.47
C ASP A 205 -16.13 -26.47 23.18
N CYS A 206 -15.78 -27.31 22.20
CA CYS A 206 -16.47 -27.36 20.92
C CYS A 206 -17.95 -27.75 21.05
N SER A 207 -18.32 -28.51 22.08
CA SER A 207 -19.71 -28.96 22.28
C SER A 207 -20.65 -27.81 22.66
N LYS A 208 -20.10 -26.70 23.19
CA LYS A 208 -20.84 -25.50 23.62
C LYS A 208 -20.61 -24.28 22.74
N ALA A 209 -19.66 -24.35 21.81
CA ALA A 209 -19.37 -23.25 20.91
C ALA A 209 -20.58 -22.95 20.00
N LYS A 210 -20.81 -21.67 19.71
CA LYS A 210 -21.69 -21.28 18.61
C LYS A 210 -20.97 -21.51 17.29
N LYS A 211 -21.65 -22.13 16.33
CA LYS A 211 -21.07 -22.62 15.08
C LYS A 211 -21.80 -22.02 13.89
N LEU A 212 -21.07 -21.82 12.80
CA LEU A 212 -21.62 -21.50 11.49
C LEU A 212 -21.10 -22.53 10.49
N VAL A 213 -22.01 -23.28 9.89
CA VAL A 213 -21.70 -24.34 8.93
C VAL A 213 -21.69 -23.75 7.52
N CYS A 214 -20.62 -24.04 6.79
CA CYS A 214 -20.46 -23.67 5.39
C CYS A 214 -20.11 -24.90 4.56
N ASN A 215 -20.80 -25.10 3.45
CA ASN A 215 -20.55 -26.22 2.56
C ASN A 215 -19.76 -25.75 1.33
N ILE A 216 -18.59 -26.33 1.08
CA ILE A 216 -17.70 -25.88 -0.01
C ILE A 216 -18.27 -26.09 -1.41
N ASN A 217 -19.25 -27.00 -1.57
CA ASN A 217 -19.69 -27.52 -2.86
C ASN A 217 -20.64 -26.58 -3.64
N LYS A 218 -20.34 -25.28 -3.67
CA LYS A 218 -20.99 -24.34 -4.59
C LYS A 218 -20.74 -24.78 -6.03
N GLY A 219 -21.76 -24.64 -6.89
CA GLY A 219 -21.75 -25.04 -8.30
C GLY A 219 -20.88 -24.15 -9.21
N CYS A 220 -19.60 -23.98 -8.91
CA CYS A 220 -18.66 -23.16 -9.68
C CYS A 220 -17.21 -23.67 -9.56
N GLY A 221 -16.25 -22.95 -10.13
CA GLY A 221 -14.82 -23.32 -10.07
C GLY A 221 -14.12 -22.97 -8.75
N TYR A 222 -12.86 -23.40 -8.60
CA TYR A 222 -12.06 -23.29 -7.36
C TYR A 222 -12.05 -21.88 -6.75
N GLY A 223 -11.71 -20.86 -7.53
CA GLY A 223 -11.65 -19.47 -7.02
C GLY A 223 -13.01 -18.98 -6.50
N CYS A 224 -14.09 -19.35 -7.17
CA CYS A 224 -15.45 -19.03 -6.72
C CYS A 224 -15.83 -19.80 -5.45
N GLN A 225 -15.44 -21.08 -5.32
CA GLN A 225 -15.64 -21.85 -4.09
C GLN A 225 -14.82 -21.32 -2.92
N LEU A 226 -13.56 -20.92 -3.14
CA LEU A 226 -12.74 -20.27 -2.13
C LEU A 226 -13.37 -18.95 -1.66
N HIS A 227 -13.85 -18.11 -2.59
CA HIS A 227 -14.58 -16.88 -2.25
C HIS A 227 -15.89 -17.17 -1.50
N HIS A 228 -16.57 -18.28 -1.78
CA HIS A 228 -17.73 -18.71 -0.98
C HIS A 228 -17.32 -19.02 0.46
N VAL A 229 -16.23 -19.76 0.69
CA VAL A 229 -15.75 -20.04 2.05
C VAL A 229 -15.28 -18.77 2.76
N VAL A 230 -14.61 -17.85 2.05
CA VAL A 230 -14.24 -16.53 2.60
C VAL A 230 -15.47 -15.74 3.04
N TYR A 231 -16.52 -15.70 2.22
CA TYR A 231 -17.80 -15.09 2.56
C TYR A 231 -18.40 -15.71 3.85
N CYS A 232 -18.43 -17.04 3.95
CA CYS A 232 -18.91 -17.72 5.15
C CYS A 232 -18.08 -17.33 6.37
N PHE A 233 -16.76 -17.24 6.21
CA PHE A 233 -15.84 -16.94 7.30
C PHE A 233 -15.98 -15.51 7.80
N MET A 234 -16.21 -14.54 6.91
CA MET A 234 -16.48 -13.15 7.28
C MET A 234 -17.76 -13.02 8.11
N ILE A 235 -18.84 -13.73 7.73
CA ILE A 235 -20.09 -13.74 8.51
C ILE A 235 -19.89 -14.47 9.84
N ALA A 236 -19.18 -15.60 9.84
CA ALA A 236 -18.84 -16.33 11.07
C ALA A 236 -18.06 -15.43 12.04
N TYR A 237 -17.11 -14.65 11.53
CA TYR A 237 -16.36 -13.67 12.29
C TYR A 237 -17.24 -12.58 12.89
N GLY A 238 -18.09 -11.93 12.08
CA GLY A 238 -18.98 -10.88 12.54
C GLY A 238 -20.00 -11.36 13.57
N THR A 239 -20.52 -12.57 13.42
CA THR A 239 -21.51 -13.18 14.32
C THR A 239 -20.90 -13.94 15.50
N GLN A 240 -19.57 -13.92 15.65
CA GLN A 240 -18.83 -14.62 16.71
C GLN A 240 -19.11 -16.13 16.76
N ARG A 241 -19.21 -16.77 15.59
CA ARG A 241 -19.43 -18.21 15.44
C ARG A 241 -18.16 -18.87 14.88
N THR A 242 -17.79 -20.02 15.43
CA THR A 242 -16.72 -20.84 14.86
C THR A 242 -17.17 -21.39 13.52
N LEU A 243 -16.39 -21.15 12.46
CA LEU A 243 -16.65 -21.69 11.13
C LEU A 243 -16.38 -23.20 11.13
N ILE A 244 -17.39 -23.96 10.73
CA ILE A 244 -17.31 -25.40 10.43
C ILE A 244 -17.42 -25.56 8.92
N LEU A 245 -16.38 -26.13 8.31
CA LEU A 245 -16.30 -26.31 6.86
C LEU A 245 -16.65 -27.75 6.49
N GLU A 246 -17.80 -27.96 5.86
CA GLU A 246 -18.17 -29.25 5.27
C GLU A 246 -17.57 -29.35 3.87
N SER A 247 -16.64 -30.29 3.71
CA SER A 247 -15.82 -30.42 2.50
C SER A 247 -15.87 -31.80 1.83
N GLN A 248 -16.68 -32.73 2.33
CA GLN A 248 -16.83 -34.05 1.73
C GLN A 248 -17.38 -33.95 0.30
N ASN A 249 -16.96 -34.89 -0.57
CA ASN A 249 -17.34 -34.94 -1.98
C ASN A 249 -16.95 -33.68 -2.77
N TRP A 250 -15.90 -32.98 -2.34
CA TRP A 250 -15.41 -31.82 -3.06
C TRP A 250 -14.88 -32.19 -4.45
N ARG A 251 -15.40 -31.52 -5.47
CA ARG A 251 -15.11 -31.83 -6.89
C ARG A 251 -13.63 -31.78 -7.28
N TYR A 252 -12.81 -31.04 -6.53
CA TYR A 252 -11.37 -30.91 -6.75
C TYR A 252 -10.54 -31.96 -5.99
N ALA A 253 -11.07 -32.48 -4.88
CA ALA A 253 -10.46 -33.55 -4.09
C ALA A 253 -11.55 -34.21 -3.24
N THR A 254 -11.96 -35.43 -3.58
CA THR A 254 -13.11 -36.10 -2.93
C THR A 254 -12.90 -36.33 -1.42
N GLY A 255 -11.65 -36.42 -0.97
CA GLY A 255 -11.26 -36.48 0.44
C GLY A 255 -11.45 -35.16 1.21
N GLY A 256 -11.80 -34.07 0.54
CA GLY A 256 -12.15 -32.79 1.13
C GLY A 256 -10.99 -31.81 1.27
N TRP A 257 -11.25 -30.73 2.00
CA TRP A 257 -10.39 -29.56 2.16
C TRP A 257 -9.00 -29.91 2.70
N GLU A 258 -8.98 -30.80 3.69
CA GLU A 258 -7.81 -31.25 4.42
C GLU A 258 -6.82 -32.03 3.54
N THR A 259 -7.23 -32.42 2.33
CA THR A 259 -6.33 -32.98 1.33
C THR A 259 -5.19 -32.02 1.02
N VAL A 260 -5.44 -30.70 0.94
CA VAL A 260 -4.47 -29.68 0.49
C VAL A 260 -4.16 -28.61 1.54
N PHE A 261 -5.14 -28.25 2.37
CA PHE A 261 -5.00 -27.17 3.36
C PHE A 261 -5.18 -27.69 4.78
N ARG A 262 -4.68 -26.96 5.77
CA ARG A 262 -4.93 -27.28 7.18
C ARG A 262 -6.42 -27.15 7.51
N PRO A 263 -6.92 -27.90 8.50
CA PRO A 263 -8.29 -27.71 8.97
C PRO A 263 -8.50 -26.26 9.45
N VAL A 264 -9.73 -25.77 9.29
CA VAL A 264 -10.09 -24.39 9.67
C VAL A 264 -10.05 -24.17 11.19
N SER A 265 -10.05 -25.24 11.98
CA SER A 265 -9.93 -25.26 13.44
C SER A 265 -9.14 -26.48 13.87
N GLU A 266 -8.32 -26.32 14.92
CA GLU A 266 -7.61 -27.45 15.57
C GLU A 266 -8.45 -28.07 16.70
N THR A 267 -9.38 -27.32 17.29
CA THR A 267 -10.15 -27.78 18.48
C THR A 267 -11.64 -28.01 18.21
N CYS A 268 -12.17 -27.54 17.08
CA CYS A 268 -13.60 -27.62 16.80
C CYS A 268 -13.90 -27.74 15.30
N THR A 269 -13.95 -28.98 14.82
CA THR A 269 -14.30 -29.34 13.43
C THR A 269 -15.65 -30.05 13.33
N ASP A 270 -16.24 -30.42 14.46
CA ASP A 270 -17.52 -31.12 14.52
C ASP A 270 -18.71 -30.15 14.52
N ARG A 271 -19.78 -30.52 13.81
CA ARG A 271 -20.98 -29.70 13.64
C ARG A 271 -22.06 -29.92 14.70
N ALA A 272 -21.88 -30.82 15.67
CA ALA A 272 -22.91 -31.14 16.66
C ALA A 272 -23.25 -29.94 17.55
N GLY A 273 -24.50 -29.85 17.96
CA GLY A 273 -25.00 -28.83 18.89
C GLY A 273 -26.41 -29.18 19.36
N SER A 274 -26.86 -28.51 20.41
CA SER A 274 -28.21 -28.71 20.96
C SER A 274 -29.31 -28.20 20.03
N THR A 275 -29.04 -27.15 19.27
CA THR A 275 -29.97 -26.55 18.30
C THR A 275 -29.27 -26.27 16.97
N THR A 276 -29.92 -26.64 15.88
CA THR A 276 -29.46 -26.41 14.51
C THR A 276 -30.58 -25.79 13.69
N GLY A 277 -30.24 -24.80 12.86
CA GLY A 277 -31.20 -24.16 11.96
C GLY A 277 -30.52 -23.51 10.76
N HIS A 278 -31.29 -23.24 9.70
CA HIS A 278 -30.82 -22.43 8.59
C HIS A 278 -30.75 -20.96 8.98
N TRP A 279 -29.85 -20.21 8.35
CA TRP A 279 -29.76 -18.77 8.53
C TRP A 279 -31.12 -18.09 8.34
N SER A 280 -31.55 -17.34 9.36
CA SER A 280 -32.78 -16.55 9.36
C SER A 280 -32.55 -15.10 9.79
N GLY A 281 -31.29 -14.73 10.03
CA GLY A 281 -30.85 -13.40 10.42
C GLY A 281 -30.30 -13.39 11.85
N GLU A 282 -29.24 -12.62 12.09
CA GLU A 282 -28.49 -12.63 13.36
C GLU A 282 -29.37 -12.48 14.61
N ALA A 283 -30.37 -11.59 14.57
CA ALA A 283 -31.28 -11.38 15.69
C ALA A 283 -32.19 -12.59 15.96
N ASN A 284 -32.63 -13.28 14.90
CA ASN A 284 -33.49 -14.46 15.00
C ASN A 284 -32.68 -15.70 15.44
N ASP A 285 -31.44 -15.80 14.97
CA ASP A 285 -30.57 -16.95 15.21
C ASP A 285 -29.78 -16.84 16.53
N LYS A 286 -30.07 -15.85 17.38
CA LYS A 286 -29.29 -15.56 18.60
C LYS A 286 -29.14 -16.76 19.54
N ASP A 287 -30.19 -17.58 19.67
CA ASP A 287 -30.26 -18.74 20.58
C ASP A 287 -30.03 -20.08 19.84
N VAL A 288 -29.80 -20.02 18.52
CA VAL A 288 -29.45 -21.19 17.70
C VAL A 288 -27.95 -21.44 17.82
N GLN A 289 -27.57 -22.63 18.28
CA GLN A 289 -26.16 -22.97 18.48
C GLN A 289 -25.43 -23.15 17.15
N VAL A 290 -26.02 -23.88 16.21
CA VAL A 290 -25.42 -24.21 14.91
C VAL A 290 -26.27 -23.63 13.79
N VAL A 291 -25.71 -22.68 13.03
CA VAL A 291 -26.42 -22.03 11.92
C VAL A 291 -25.83 -22.47 10.60
N GLU A 292 -26.67 -23.01 9.72
CA GLU A 292 -26.29 -23.40 8.36
C GLU A 292 -26.44 -22.22 7.41
N LEU A 293 -25.33 -21.77 6.82
CA LEU A 293 -25.29 -20.59 5.97
C LEU A 293 -25.40 -20.98 4.48
N PRO A 294 -26.35 -20.41 3.72
CA PRO A 294 -26.46 -20.68 2.29
C PRO A 294 -25.40 -19.93 1.47
N ILE A 295 -25.36 -20.20 0.17
CA ILE A 295 -24.61 -19.38 -0.79
C ILE A 295 -25.11 -17.93 -0.77
N VAL A 296 -24.22 -16.98 -1.05
CA VAL A 296 -24.53 -15.54 -1.01
C VAL A 296 -25.68 -15.14 -1.93
N ASP A 297 -25.89 -15.88 -3.02
CA ASP A 297 -26.94 -15.68 -4.03
C ASP A 297 -28.35 -15.87 -3.45
N SER A 298 -28.50 -16.71 -2.42
CA SER A 298 -29.78 -17.00 -1.74
C SER A 298 -29.80 -16.54 -0.28
N LEU A 299 -28.83 -15.74 0.15
CA LEU A 299 -28.75 -15.25 1.52
C LEU A 299 -29.79 -14.16 1.80
N HIS A 300 -30.73 -14.46 2.71
CA HIS A 300 -31.69 -13.49 3.21
C HIS A 300 -32.04 -13.74 4.69
N PRO A 301 -32.08 -12.71 5.56
CA PRO A 301 -31.63 -11.33 5.32
C PRO A 301 -30.09 -11.26 5.19
N ARG A 302 -29.57 -10.22 4.52
CA ARG A 302 -28.12 -10.03 4.38
C ARG A 302 -27.55 -9.36 5.65
N PRO A 303 -26.55 -9.95 6.32
CA PRO A 303 -25.87 -9.31 7.44
C PRO A 303 -24.94 -8.18 6.98
N PRO A 304 -24.50 -7.28 7.88
CA PRO A 304 -23.58 -6.18 7.53
C PRO A 304 -22.14 -6.64 7.28
N TYR A 305 -21.79 -7.89 7.59
CA TYR A 305 -20.41 -8.42 7.54
C TYR A 305 -20.02 -8.91 6.14
N LEU A 306 -20.22 -8.07 5.13
CA LEU A 306 -19.96 -8.38 3.72
C LEU A 306 -18.99 -7.39 3.09
N PRO A 307 -18.16 -7.81 2.12
CA PRO A 307 -17.39 -6.87 1.30
C PRO A 307 -18.33 -5.88 0.59
N LEU A 308 -17.92 -4.64 0.35
CA LEU A 308 -16.57 -4.09 0.51
C LEU A 308 -16.34 -3.38 1.86
N ALA A 309 -17.22 -3.58 2.85
CA ALA A 309 -17.04 -2.97 4.17
C ALA A 309 -15.83 -3.56 4.91
N VAL A 310 -15.22 -2.73 5.76
CA VAL A 310 -14.11 -3.11 6.66
C VAL A 310 -14.53 -2.88 8.13
N PRO A 311 -13.89 -3.57 9.10
CA PRO A 311 -14.17 -3.33 10.51
C PRO A 311 -13.86 -1.89 10.92
N GLU A 312 -14.81 -1.25 11.59
CA GLU A 312 -14.70 0.14 12.04
C GLU A 312 -13.45 0.38 12.90
N ASP A 313 -13.12 -0.57 13.78
CA ASP A 313 -11.95 -0.49 14.68
C ASP A 313 -10.59 -0.54 13.95
N LEU A 314 -10.57 -0.97 12.69
CA LEU A 314 -9.36 -1.07 11.87
C LEU A 314 -9.31 -0.03 10.74
N ALA A 315 -10.42 0.63 10.42
CA ALA A 315 -10.55 1.48 9.23
C ALA A 315 -9.47 2.58 9.17
N ASP A 316 -9.29 3.34 10.25
CA ASP A 316 -8.31 4.43 10.33
C ASP A 316 -6.87 3.93 10.17
N ARG A 317 -6.56 2.76 10.73
CA ARG A 317 -5.22 2.16 10.61
C ARG A 317 -4.97 1.67 9.19
N LEU A 318 -5.97 1.07 8.55
CA LEU A 318 -5.87 0.53 7.20
C LEU A 318 -5.68 1.62 6.15
N ILE A 319 -6.43 2.73 6.23
CA ILE A 319 -6.32 3.84 5.27
C ILE A 319 -4.91 4.45 5.27
N ARG A 320 -4.21 4.45 6.41
CA ARG A 320 -2.82 4.95 6.50
C ARG A 320 -1.79 4.03 5.84
N VAL A 321 -2.13 2.77 5.57
CA VAL A 321 -1.17 1.74 5.18
C VAL A 321 -1.46 1.15 3.80
N HIS A 322 -2.74 0.99 3.44
CA HIS A 322 -3.17 0.23 2.27
C HIS A 322 -4.06 1.06 1.35
N GLY A 323 -3.80 1.01 0.04
CA GLY A 323 -4.58 1.75 -0.97
C GLY A 323 -5.98 1.20 -1.24
N ASP A 324 -6.25 -0.04 -0.82
CA ASP A 324 -7.57 -0.69 -0.89
C ASP A 324 -7.85 -1.52 0.37
N PRO A 325 -8.40 -0.92 1.44
CA PRO A 325 -8.68 -1.61 2.70
C PRO A 325 -9.63 -2.81 2.55
N ALA A 326 -10.55 -2.79 1.58
CA ALA A 326 -11.53 -3.86 1.40
C ALA A 326 -10.85 -5.16 0.96
N VAL A 327 -9.94 -5.07 -0.02
CA VAL A 327 -9.14 -6.22 -0.48
C VAL A 327 -8.22 -6.71 0.64
N TRP A 328 -7.60 -5.80 1.41
CA TRP A 328 -6.79 -6.19 2.55
C TRP A 328 -7.60 -7.02 3.56
N TRP A 329 -8.82 -6.59 3.89
CA TRP A 329 -9.68 -7.29 4.84
C TRP A 329 -10.06 -8.69 4.36
N VAL A 330 -10.51 -8.82 3.11
CA VAL A 330 -10.80 -10.12 2.47
C VAL A 330 -9.57 -11.03 2.49
N SER A 331 -8.39 -10.47 2.22
CA SER A 331 -7.14 -11.24 2.17
C SER A 331 -6.77 -11.90 3.50
N GLN A 332 -7.23 -11.38 4.65
CA GLN A 332 -6.95 -11.97 5.96
C GLN A 332 -7.61 -13.34 6.13
N PHE A 333 -8.83 -13.50 5.62
CA PHE A 333 -9.54 -14.77 5.62
C PHE A 333 -8.93 -15.74 4.61
N VAL A 334 -8.58 -15.25 3.42
CA VAL A 334 -7.85 -16.04 2.41
C VAL A 334 -6.56 -16.59 3.02
N LYS A 335 -5.74 -15.73 3.65
CA LYS A 335 -4.48 -16.09 4.31
C LYS A 335 -4.66 -17.20 5.35
N TYR A 336 -5.72 -17.13 6.16
CA TYR A 336 -5.98 -18.16 7.16
C TYR A 336 -6.44 -19.47 6.53
N LEU A 337 -7.29 -19.42 5.50
CA LEU A 337 -7.81 -20.60 4.83
C LEU A 337 -6.69 -21.38 4.13
N ILE A 338 -5.87 -20.71 3.31
CA ILE A 338 -4.88 -21.38 2.45
C ILE A 338 -3.60 -21.82 3.17
N ARG A 339 -3.62 -21.95 4.51
CA ARG A 339 -2.49 -22.53 5.26
C ARG A 339 -2.23 -23.95 4.72
N PRO A 340 -1.09 -24.22 4.06
CA PRO A 340 -0.90 -25.46 3.35
C PRO A 340 -0.70 -26.63 4.31
N GLN A 341 -1.07 -27.83 3.86
CA GLN A 341 -0.56 -29.05 4.46
C GLN A 341 0.95 -29.17 4.20
N PRO A 342 1.70 -29.89 5.07
CA PRO A 342 3.16 -30.00 4.93
C PRO A 342 3.63 -30.51 3.56
N TRP A 343 2.87 -31.42 2.93
CA TRP A 343 3.23 -31.95 1.63
C TRP A 343 3.10 -30.90 0.52
N LEU A 344 2.06 -30.05 0.58
CA LEU A 344 1.82 -28.99 -0.39
C LEU A 344 2.84 -27.86 -0.22
N GLU A 345 3.19 -27.51 1.02
CA GLU A 345 4.27 -26.56 1.32
C GLU A 345 5.58 -27.02 0.68
N LYS A 346 5.95 -28.29 0.87
CA LYS A 346 7.13 -28.90 0.24
C LYS A 346 7.05 -28.90 -1.28
N GLU A 347 5.89 -29.20 -1.86
CA GLU A 347 5.70 -29.19 -3.31
C GLU A 347 5.89 -27.77 -3.89
N ILE A 348 5.37 -26.73 -3.22
CA ILE A 348 5.55 -25.32 -3.62
C ILE A 348 7.04 -24.95 -3.60
N GLU A 349 7.78 -25.33 -2.55
CA GLU A 349 9.22 -25.07 -2.45
C GLU A 349 10.01 -25.79 -3.55
N GLU A 350 9.68 -27.05 -3.83
CA GLU A 350 10.28 -27.82 -4.91
C GLU A 350 9.97 -27.23 -6.28
N ALA A 351 8.72 -26.85 -6.54
CA ALA A 351 8.32 -26.20 -7.78
C ALA A 351 9.02 -24.86 -7.96
N THR A 352 9.12 -24.05 -6.91
CA THR A 352 9.86 -22.77 -6.92
C THR A 352 11.31 -22.96 -7.38
N ARG A 353 11.99 -23.99 -6.86
CA ARG A 353 13.36 -24.35 -7.28
C ARG A 353 13.41 -24.88 -8.71
N LYS A 354 12.55 -25.85 -9.06
CA LYS A 354 12.53 -26.50 -10.39
C LYS A 354 12.22 -25.51 -11.52
N LEU A 355 11.32 -24.56 -11.29
CA LEU A 355 10.96 -23.51 -12.25
C LEU A 355 12.01 -22.39 -12.31
N GLY A 356 12.96 -22.35 -11.36
CA GLY A 356 13.90 -21.25 -11.24
C GLY A 356 13.21 -19.92 -10.97
N PHE A 357 12.12 -19.93 -10.19
CA PHE A 357 11.33 -18.74 -9.90
C PHE A 357 12.14 -17.78 -9.02
N LYS A 358 12.48 -16.61 -9.57
CA LYS A 358 13.26 -15.57 -8.90
C LYS A 358 12.85 -14.17 -9.34
N HIS A 359 13.08 -13.19 -8.48
CA HIS A 359 12.75 -11.78 -8.73
C HIS A 359 13.87 -11.06 -9.52
N PRO A 360 13.54 -9.98 -10.26
CA PRO A 360 12.19 -9.49 -10.56
C PRO A 360 11.45 -10.41 -11.54
N VAL A 361 10.15 -10.57 -11.32
CA VAL A 361 9.23 -11.39 -12.13
C VAL A 361 7.85 -10.76 -12.12
N ILE A 362 7.16 -10.78 -13.26
CA ILE A 362 5.77 -10.33 -13.39
C ILE A 362 4.89 -11.56 -13.66
N GLY A 363 3.81 -11.70 -12.87
CA GLY A 363 2.82 -12.75 -13.09
C GLY A 363 1.79 -12.32 -14.13
N VAL A 364 1.49 -13.19 -15.08
CA VAL A 364 0.46 -12.97 -16.10
C VAL A 364 -0.50 -14.15 -16.08
N HIS A 365 -1.78 -13.87 -15.87
CA HIS A 365 -2.83 -14.86 -15.97
C HIS A 365 -3.68 -14.62 -17.21
N VAL A 366 -3.62 -15.55 -18.17
CA VAL A 366 -4.44 -15.52 -19.39
C VAL A 366 -5.50 -16.60 -19.26
N ARG A 367 -6.76 -16.18 -19.08
CA ARG A 367 -7.93 -17.06 -18.94
C ARG A 367 -8.72 -17.09 -20.25
N ARG A 368 -8.81 -18.26 -20.88
CA ARG A 368 -9.52 -18.48 -22.14
C ARG A 368 -10.69 -19.46 -21.90
N THR A 369 -10.64 -20.63 -22.53
CA THR A 369 -11.61 -21.74 -22.48
C THR A 369 -13.07 -21.32 -22.23
N ASP A 370 -13.71 -21.80 -21.16
CA ASP A 370 -15.12 -21.62 -20.83
C ASP A 370 -15.53 -20.19 -20.45
N LYS A 371 -14.56 -19.29 -20.22
CA LYS A 371 -14.85 -17.89 -19.83
C LYS A 371 -15.09 -16.98 -21.02
N VAL A 372 -14.50 -17.30 -22.17
CA VAL A 372 -14.62 -16.49 -23.36
C VAL A 372 -16.05 -16.63 -23.92
N GLY A 373 -16.72 -15.50 -24.13
CA GLY A 373 -18.07 -15.45 -24.70
C GLY A 373 -19.20 -15.63 -23.68
N THR A 374 -18.88 -15.88 -22.42
CA THR A 374 -19.85 -16.00 -21.32
C THR A 374 -19.63 -14.94 -20.25
N GLU A 375 -18.42 -14.90 -19.67
CA GLU A 375 -18.06 -14.02 -18.56
C GLU A 375 -16.94 -13.02 -18.91
N ALA A 376 -16.18 -13.28 -19.98
CA ALA A 376 -15.06 -12.46 -20.41
C ALA A 376 -14.88 -12.48 -21.95
N ALA A 377 -14.05 -11.56 -22.44
CA ALA A 377 -13.62 -11.52 -23.84
C ALA A 377 -12.30 -12.29 -24.06
N PHE A 378 -12.02 -12.64 -25.31
CA PHE A 378 -10.71 -13.12 -25.70
C PHE A 378 -9.74 -11.93 -25.79
N HIS A 379 -8.56 -12.08 -25.18
CA HIS A 379 -7.48 -11.11 -25.26
C HIS A 379 -6.21 -11.78 -25.81
N PRO A 380 -5.59 -11.23 -26.86
CA PRO A 380 -4.34 -11.76 -27.42
C PRO A 380 -3.16 -11.53 -26.45
N ILE A 381 -2.09 -12.31 -26.57
CA ILE A 381 -0.96 -12.26 -25.62
C ILE A 381 -0.25 -10.89 -25.63
N GLU A 382 -0.22 -10.24 -26.78
CA GLU A 382 0.37 -8.92 -27.00
C GLU A 382 -0.24 -7.87 -26.09
N GLU A 383 -1.56 -7.91 -25.87
CA GLU A 383 -2.25 -6.96 -24.99
C GLU A 383 -1.72 -7.04 -23.56
N TYR A 384 -1.46 -8.25 -23.06
CA TYR A 384 -0.83 -8.45 -21.75
C TYR A 384 0.63 -7.98 -21.74
N MET A 385 1.37 -8.30 -22.81
CA MET A 385 2.81 -8.04 -22.87
C MET A 385 3.15 -6.55 -22.96
N VAL A 386 2.26 -5.70 -23.50
CA VAL A 386 2.43 -4.23 -23.44
C VAL A 386 2.58 -3.75 -21.99
N HIS A 387 1.70 -4.21 -21.10
CA HIS A 387 1.75 -3.82 -19.69
C HIS A 387 2.94 -4.43 -18.93
N VAL A 388 3.34 -5.65 -19.30
CA VAL A 388 4.53 -6.31 -18.75
C VAL A 388 5.79 -5.52 -19.10
N GLU A 389 5.94 -5.14 -20.36
CA GLU A 389 7.07 -4.37 -20.85
C GLU A 389 7.15 -3.01 -20.15
N GLU A 390 6.05 -2.26 -20.16
CA GLU A 390 5.91 -0.96 -19.48
C GLU A 390 6.30 -1.06 -17.99
N ARG A 391 5.88 -2.13 -17.31
CA ARG A 391 6.23 -2.36 -15.91
C ARG A 391 7.72 -2.69 -15.73
N PHE A 392 8.34 -3.46 -16.62
CA PHE A 392 9.78 -3.71 -16.56
C PHE A 392 10.60 -2.45 -16.81
N GLU A 393 10.17 -1.59 -17.72
CA GLU A 393 10.81 -0.28 -17.93
C GLU A 393 10.75 0.56 -16.65
N LEU A 394 9.61 0.61 -15.97
CA LEU A 394 9.48 1.29 -14.69
C LEU A 394 10.36 0.67 -13.59
N LEU A 395 10.46 -0.66 -13.52
CA LEU A 395 11.36 -1.34 -12.56
C LEU A 395 12.83 -1.03 -12.83
N ALA A 396 13.24 -1.00 -14.10
CA ALA A 396 14.62 -0.73 -14.50
C ALA A 396 15.12 0.67 -14.06
N ARG A 397 14.20 1.62 -13.80
CA ARG A 397 14.56 2.95 -13.27
C ARG A 397 15.02 2.96 -11.81
N ARG A 398 14.75 1.89 -11.05
CA ARG A 398 15.02 1.83 -9.60
C ARG A 398 15.76 0.58 -9.14
N MET A 399 15.91 -0.41 -10.01
CA MET A 399 16.66 -1.63 -9.71
C MET A 399 17.26 -2.22 -10.98
N HIS A 400 18.33 -2.99 -10.81
CA HIS A 400 18.91 -3.74 -11.91
C HIS A 400 17.98 -4.87 -12.34
N VAL A 401 17.60 -4.89 -13.62
CA VAL A 401 16.80 -5.98 -14.23
C VAL A 401 17.74 -6.83 -15.07
N ASP A 402 18.20 -7.95 -14.49
CA ASP A 402 19.12 -8.87 -15.16
C ASP A 402 18.44 -9.66 -16.30
N LYS A 403 17.16 -10.00 -16.13
CA LYS A 403 16.30 -10.63 -17.13
C LYS A 403 14.84 -10.30 -16.88
N LYS A 404 14.09 -9.98 -17.93
CA LYS A 404 12.63 -9.82 -17.88
C LYS A 404 11.97 -11.19 -17.77
N ARG A 405 11.49 -11.55 -16.58
CA ARG A 405 10.87 -12.85 -16.30
C ARG A 405 9.35 -12.73 -16.21
N VAL A 406 8.64 -13.62 -16.88
CA VAL A 406 7.18 -13.74 -16.80
C VAL A 406 6.82 -15.10 -16.23
N TYR A 407 5.99 -15.11 -15.18
CA TYR A 407 5.31 -16.33 -14.74
C TYR A 407 3.94 -16.38 -15.41
N LEU A 408 3.78 -17.27 -16.38
CA LEU A 408 2.56 -17.39 -17.19
C LEU A 408 1.66 -18.49 -16.63
N ALA A 409 0.48 -18.11 -16.14
CA ALA A 409 -0.58 -19.03 -15.74
C ALA A 409 -1.73 -18.99 -16.76
N THR A 410 -2.05 -20.13 -17.36
CA THR A 410 -3.10 -20.20 -18.39
C THR A 410 -3.76 -21.56 -18.42
N ASP A 411 -5.02 -21.58 -18.85
CA ASP A 411 -5.83 -22.74 -19.17
C ASP A 411 -5.75 -23.14 -20.65
N ASP A 412 -5.01 -22.40 -21.47
CA ASP A 412 -4.71 -22.71 -22.87
C ASP A 412 -3.28 -23.30 -23.00
N PRO A 413 -3.13 -24.61 -23.26
CA PRO A 413 -1.82 -25.25 -23.30
C PRO A 413 -0.95 -24.79 -24.49
N SER A 414 -1.54 -24.19 -25.53
CA SER A 414 -0.80 -23.71 -26.71
C SER A 414 -0.08 -22.38 -26.48
N LEU A 415 -0.58 -21.58 -25.52
CA LEU A 415 -0.15 -20.20 -25.31
C LEU A 415 1.31 -20.08 -24.87
N LEU A 416 1.85 -21.07 -24.16
CA LEU A 416 3.25 -21.03 -23.71
C LEU A 416 4.24 -21.04 -24.87
N GLN A 417 3.96 -21.80 -25.94
CA GLN A 417 4.81 -21.80 -27.12
C GLN A 417 4.66 -20.50 -27.91
N GLU A 418 3.42 -20.02 -28.08
CA GLU A 418 3.13 -18.74 -28.71
C GLU A 418 3.90 -17.59 -28.04
N ALA A 419 3.76 -17.45 -26.70
CA ALA A 419 4.39 -16.40 -25.91
C ALA A 419 5.92 -16.46 -25.85
N LYS A 420 6.54 -17.61 -26.19
CA LYS A 420 8.00 -17.72 -26.31
C LYS A 420 8.52 -17.35 -27.70
N SER A 421 7.65 -17.44 -28.71
CA SER A 421 8.00 -17.22 -30.11
C SER A 421 7.86 -15.76 -30.53
N LYS A 422 6.89 -15.05 -29.93
CA LYS A 422 6.70 -13.60 -30.01
C LYS A 422 7.56 -12.93 -28.94
#